data_AF-A0AAD4CNT4-F1
#
_entry.id   AF-A0AAD4CNT4-F1
#
_cell.length_a   1.000
_cell.length_b   1.000
_cell.length_c   1.000
_cell.angle_alpha   90.00
_cell.angle_beta   90.00
_cell.angle_gamma   90.00
#
_symmetry.space_group_name_H-M   'P 1'
#
loop_
_entity.id
_entity.type
_entity.pdbx_description
1 polymer ?
#
loop_
_entity_poly.entity_id
_entity_poly.type
_entity_poly.pdbx_seq_one_letter_code
_entity_poly.pdbx_strand_id
1 'polypeptide(L)'
;MDDQIRPYVTVTGANRSLDTPYLQLDIQSTPRLLCTIRRLPAHTDSDNRPCLFKWSPVGDGFVPGGFVLLCHVQSPGGSITPQKADIAPDPGYNPSLVQSSSVKISPWASRLWELKTGESVSFLTNLPEHWERQLRPGTTYELLWPGGTIGLWEWGTIKEHLGEVLRPCSEFGRNLIVLPGGPRTILSVDNVPSLTVPKVSAEPLTDANRVPGAPMLSVELRCPPTIYRQGLFQITGKVHYHRPISLEAKAITFHTWIFTDNFDLYQRKGTDLEFIDTDAPIDGYAIYNDPDVLVNVTAHKDFATLQPGESWEFSRHIQGSSWTSIPRDAQVGKTFCVRYNGGTVDWWDWGGKEDHANTTVALPCYLSGRVVDPADNGGRPWLVIPASNLADFTLADSK
;
A
#
# COMPACT_ATOMS: atom_id res chain seq x y z
N MET A 1 -20.60 15.63 22.68
CA MET A 1 -19.97 14.29 22.69
C MET A 1 -20.93 13.39 23.42
N ASP A 2 -21.33 12.24 22.87
CA ASP A 2 -22.24 11.32 23.56
C ASP A 2 -21.59 10.83 24.87
N ASP A 3 -22.34 10.90 25.98
CA ASP A 3 -21.86 10.50 27.31
C ASP A 3 -21.42 9.03 27.37
N GLN A 4 -21.91 8.18 26.46
CA GLN A 4 -21.64 6.74 26.44
C GLN A 4 -20.24 6.38 25.91
N ILE A 5 -19.64 7.19 25.04
CA ILE A 5 -18.30 6.91 24.46
C ILE A 5 -17.17 7.68 25.13
N ARG A 6 -17.51 8.68 25.96
CA ARG A 6 -16.57 9.50 26.72
C ARG A 6 -15.53 8.67 27.50
N PRO A 7 -15.85 7.51 28.11
CA PRO A 7 -14.87 6.70 28.82
C PRO A 7 -13.76 6.12 27.93
N TYR A 8 -13.99 6.05 26.62
CA TYR A 8 -13.05 5.46 25.66
C TYR A 8 -12.17 6.49 24.96
N VAL A 9 -12.48 7.79 25.06
CA VAL A 9 -11.64 8.85 24.48
C VAL A 9 -10.60 9.30 25.49
N THR A 10 -9.33 9.05 25.15
CA THR A 10 -8.18 9.25 26.03
C THR A 10 -7.42 10.54 25.70
N VAL A 11 -7.44 11.00 24.45
CA VAL A 11 -6.74 12.21 24.01
C VAL A 11 -7.71 13.17 23.33
N THR A 12 -7.74 14.42 23.77
CA THR A 12 -8.64 15.46 23.25
C THR A 12 -7.86 16.61 22.63
N GLY A 13 -8.54 17.47 21.86
CA GLY A 13 -7.93 18.68 21.30
C GLY A 13 -7.36 19.65 22.36
N ALA A 14 -7.78 19.53 23.62
CA ALA A 14 -7.24 20.32 24.73
C ALA A 14 -5.80 19.93 25.12
N ASN A 15 -5.33 18.75 24.70
CA ASN A 15 -3.97 18.27 24.96
C ASN A 15 -2.94 18.80 23.94
N ARG A 16 -3.39 19.57 22.94
CA ARG A 16 -2.56 20.05 21.82
C ARG A 16 -1.63 21.18 22.26
N SER A 17 -0.37 21.11 21.83
CA SER A 17 0.57 22.22 21.94
C SER A 17 0.44 23.21 20.78
N LEU A 18 0.60 24.50 21.04
CA LEU A 18 0.41 25.57 20.04
C LEU A 18 1.45 25.57 18.91
N ASP A 19 2.61 24.94 19.14
CA ASP A 19 3.71 24.79 18.18
C ASP A 19 3.57 23.57 17.26
N THR A 20 2.49 22.78 17.42
CA THR A 20 2.22 21.57 16.62
C THR A 20 1.13 21.81 15.57
N PRO A 21 1.23 21.17 14.39
CA PRO A 21 0.15 21.15 13.40
C PRO A 21 -1.19 20.75 14.00
N TYR A 22 -2.26 21.45 13.62
CA TYR A 22 -3.61 21.05 14.02
C TYR A 22 -4.18 20.03 13.05
N LEU A 23 -4.14 18.76 13.44
CA LEU A 23 -4.69 17.66 12.65
C LEU A 23 -6.01 17.15 13.24
N GLN A 24 -6.92 16.74 12.36
CA GLN A 24 -8.17 16.07 12.68
C GLN A 24 -8.26 14.76 11.89
N LEU A 25 -8.73 13.69 12.52
CA LEU A 25 -9.07 12.44 11.86
C LEU A 25 -10.59 12.39 11.63
N ASP A 26 -11.01 11.85 10.49
CA ASP A 26 -12.38 11.40 10.22
C ASP A 26 -12.34 9.93 9.79
N ILE A 27 -13.38 9.16 10.15
CA ILE A 27 -13.48 7.73 9.82
C ILE A 27 -14.85 7.49 9.21
N GLN A 28 -14.88 6.76 8.09
CA GLN A 28 -16.11 6.36 7.42
C GLN A 28 -16.04 4.89 7.06
N SER A 29 -17.11 4.16 7.37
CA SER A 29 -17.33 2.81 6.88
C SER A 29 -17.95 2.90 5.49
N THR A 30 -17.14 2.64 4.48
CA THR A 30 -17.61 2.22 3.15
C THR A 30 -17.41 0.69 3.09
N PRO A 31 -17.60 -0.04 1.97
CA PRO A 31 -17.20 -1.46 1.92
C PRO A 31 -15.76 -1.72 2.43
N ARG A 32 -14.92 -0.66 2.47
CA ARG A 32 -13.65 -0.58 3.21
C ARG A 32 -13.66 0.62 4.17
N LEU A 33 -12.74 0.67 5.12
CA LEU A 33 -12.59 1.79 6.05
C LEU A 33 -11.85 2.95 5.37
N LEU A 34 -12.49 4.11 5.30
CA LEU A 34 -11.89 5.36 4.83
C LEU A 34 -11.50 6.20 6.05
N CYS A 35 -10.20 6.35 6.31
CA CYS A 35 -9.67 7.27 7.30
C CYS A 35 -9.21 8.54 6.59
N THR A 36 -9.51 9.73 7.10
CA THR A 36 -9.06 11.00 6.50
C THR A 36 -8.40 11.85 7.55
N ILE A 37 -7.14 12.24 7.33
CA ILE A 37 -6.46 13.24 8.17
C ILE A 37 -6.53 14.57 7.45
N ARG A 38 -7.10 15.57 8.11
CA ARG A 38 -7.17 16.95 7.63
C ARG A 38 -6.29 17.84 8.49
N ARG A 39 -5.55 18.74 7.86
CA ARG A 39 -4.91 19.84 8.54
C ARG A 39 -5.86 21.03 8.63
N LEU A 40 -6.23 21.39 9.84
CA LEU A 40 -7.09 22.53 10.10
C LEU A 40 -6.28 23.82 10.23
N PRO A 41 -6.87 25.00 9.91
CA PRO A 41 -6.29 26.27 10.30
C PRO A 41 -6.23 26.33 11.83
N ALA A 42 -5.06 26.67 12.36
CA ALA A 42 -4.98 27.06 13.77
C ALA A 42 -5.40 28.53 13.92
N HIS A 43 -5.51 29.03 15.15
CA HIS A 43 -5.93 30.41 15.43
C HIS A 43 -5.08 31.44 14.66
N THR A 44 -5.56 32.68 14.57
CA THR A 44 -5.11 33.75 13.65
C THR A 44 -3.61 34.07 13.58
N ASP A 45 -2.78 33.52 14.49
CA ASP A 45 -1.31 33.66 14.51
C ASP A 45 -0.56 32.32 14.24
N SER A 46 -1.22 31.33 13.64
CA SER A 46 -0.63 30.00 13.48
C SER A 46 0.38 29.88 12.34
N ASP A 47 1.36 29.02 12.55
CA ASP A 47 2.33 28.62 11.52
C ASP A 47 1.62 28.00 10.31
N ASN A 48 1.71 28.69 9.17
CA ASN A 48 1.11 28.29 7.91
C ASN A 48 2.05 27.42 7.06
N ARG A 49 3.27 27.14 7.52
CA ARG A 49 4.20 26.24 6.80
C ARG A 49 3.55 24.87 6.61
N PRO A 50 3.74 24.19 5.48
CA PRO A 50 3.34 22.78 5.32
C PRO A 50 3.87 21.92 6.47
N CYS A 51 3.22 20.81 6.79
CA CYS A 51 3.74 19.88 7.79
C CYS A 51 3.93 18.49 7.21
N LEU A 52 5.05 17.88 7.57
CA LEU A 52 5.35 16.48 7.33
C LEU A 52 4.97 15.67 8.56
N PHE A 53 4.33 14.52 8.39
CA PHE A 53 4.08 13.58 9.48
C PHE A 53 4.01 12.14 8.98
N LYS A 54 4.43 11.19 9.82
CA LYS A 54 4.30 9.76 9.53
C LYS A 54 3.11 9.18 10.27
N TRP A 55 2.13 8.67 9.55
CA TRP A 55 0.97 8.00 10.14
C TRP A 55 0.27 7.07 9.15
N SER A 56 -0.26 5.94 9.59
CA SER A 56 -1.25 5.20 8.81
C SER A 56 -2.22 4.40 9.69
N PRO A 57 -3.41 4.02 9.18
CA PRO A 57 -4.32 3.16 9.92
C PRO A 57 -3.67 1.83 10.34
N VAL A 58 -2.76 1.28 9.54
CA VAL A 58 -2.08 0.01 9.84
C VAL A 58 -0.97 0.17 10.88
N GLY A 59 -0.17 1.22 10.72
CA GLY A 59 1.00 1.45 11.57
C GLY A 59 0.67 2.06 12.91
N ASP A 60 -0.44 2.80 12.99
CA ASP A 60 -0.78 3.64 14.14
C ASP A 60 -2.24 3.47 14.59
N GLY A 61 -3.12 2.99 13.71
CA GLY A 61 -4.54 2.74 14.01
C GLY A 61 -4.81 1.35 14.57
N PHE A 62 -4.32 0.28 13.94
CA PHE A 62 -4.56 -1.12 14.35
C PHE A 62 -3.46 -1.67 15.25
N VAL A 63 -3.07 -0.89 16.25
CA VAL A 63 -2.03 -1.23 17.23
C VAL A 63 -2.60 -1.15 18.64
N PRO A 64 -1.96 -1.75 19.67
CA PRO A 64 -2.30 -1.51 21.05
C PRO A 64 -2.32 0.00 21.38
N GLY A 65 -3.48 0.52 21.77
CA GLY A 65 -3.70 1.95 22.03
C GLY A 65 -4.20 2.76 20.83
N GLY A 66 -4.35 2.14 19.65
CA GLY A 66 -4.99 2.73 18.47
C GLY A 66 -6.52 2.63 18.52
N PHE A 67 -7.16 2.31 17.39
CA PHE A 67 -8.61 2.12 17.29
C PHE A 67 -9.17 1.21 18.39
N VAL A 68 -10.44 1.43 18.70
CA VAL A 68 -11.21 0.64 19.66
C VAL A 68 -12.47 0.16 18.95
N LEU A 69 -12.74 -1.14 19.02
CA LEU A 69 -14.01 -1.71 18.59
C LEU A 69 -14.99 -1.75 19.77
N LEU A 70 -16.14 -1.12 19.60
CA LEU A 70 -17.24 -1.13 20.56
C LEU A 70 -18.37 -2.01 20.01
N CYS A 71 -18.79 -3.01 20.77
CA CYS A 71 -19.92 -3.87 20.47
C CYS A 71 -21.17 -3.33 21.19
N HIS A 72 -22.27 -3.16 20.48
CA HIS A 72 -23.54 -2.74 21.07
C HIS A 72 -24.24 -3.95 21.67
N VAL A 73 -24.19 -4.07 23.00
CA VAL A 73 -24.77 -5.20 23.72
C VAL A 73 -26.09 -4.76 24.36
N GLN A 74 -27.14 -5.54 24.15
CA GLN A 74 -28.41 -5.34 24.83
C GLN A 74 -28.32 -5.89 26.26
N SER A 75 -28.50 -5.00 27.24
CA SER A 75 -28.55 -5.38 28.64
C SER A 75 -29.87 -6.10 28.96
N PRO A 76 -29.94 -6.90 30.05
CA PRO A 76 -31.17 -7.62 30.45
C PRO A 76 -32.42 -6.73 30.62
N GLY A 77 -32.24 -5.42 30.81
CA GLY A 77 -33.31 -4.41 30.88
C GLY A 77 -33.64 -3.71 29.56
N GLY A 78 -33.15 -4.21 28.42
CA GLY A 78 -33.45 -3.67 27.09
C GLY A 78 -32.62 -2.47 26.63
N SER A 79 -31.81 -1.87 27.52
CA SER A 79 -30.89 -0.78 27.17
C SER A 79 -29.69 -1.30 26.38
N ILE A 80 -29.32 -0.61 25.30
CA ILE A 80 -28.15 -0.91 24.49
C ILE A 80 -26.98 -0.07 24.99
N THR A 81 -25.88 -0.72 25.36
CA THR A 81 -24.66 -0.03 25.78
C THR A 81 -23.46 -0.50 24.96
N PRO A 82 -22.56 0.43 24.55
CA PRO A 82 -21.31 0.04 23.91
C PRO A 82 -20.40 -0.62 24.94
N GLN A 83 -19.85 -1.78 24.59
CA GLN A 83 -18.81 -2.46 25.35
C GLN A 83 -17.59 -2.65 24.46
N LYS A 84 -16.40 -2.35 25.00
CA LYS A 84 -15.15 -2.60 24.29
C LYS A 84 -14.99 -4.10 24.02
N ALA A 85 -14.84 -4.47 22.75
CA ALA A 85 -14.51 -5.83 22.37
C ALA A 85 -13.07 -6.16 22.80
N ASP A 86 -12.88 -7.36 23.32
CA ASP A 86 -11.55 -7.87 23.65
C ASP A 86 -10.90 -8.43 22.38
N ILE A 87 -10.03 -7.64 21.77
CA ILE A 87 -9.31 -8.01 20.56
C ILE A 87 -7.85 -8.22 20.93
N ALA A 88 -7.37 -9.46 20.75
CA ALA A 88 -5.98 -9.78 20.93
C ALA A 88 -5.11 -8.92 19.99
N PRO A 89 -3.97 -8.38 20.45
CA PRO A 89 -3.02 -7.70 19.58
C PRO A 89 -2.63 -8.60 18.40
N ASP A 90 -2.35 -8.01 17.23
CA ASP A 90 -1.80 -8.76 16.10
C ASP A 90 -0.55 -9.55 16.57
N PRO A 91 -0.48 -10.88 16.39
CA PRO A 91 0.71 -11.68 16.73
C PRO A 91 2.00 -11.20 16.04
N GLY A 92 1.86 -10.50 14.91
CA GLY A 92 2.96 -9.84 14.19
C GLY A 92 3.23 -8.40 14.59
N TYR A 93 2.47 -7.84 15.54
CA TYR A 93 2.72 -6.50 16.06
C TYR A 93 4.08 -6.47 16.76
N ASN A 94 5.00 -5.69 16.20
CA ASN A 94 6.26 -5.36 16.84
C ASN A 94 6.24 -3.89 17.29
N PRO A 95 6.10 -3.61 18.60
CA PRO A 95 6.05 -2.24 19.12
C PRO A 95 7.30 -1.43 18.72
N SER A 96 8.44 -2.10 18.54
CA SER A 96 9.72 -1.47 18.18
C SER A 96 9.73 -0.86 16.76
N LEU A 97 8.81 -1.30 15.89
CA LEU A 97 8.64 -0.78 14.53
C LEU A 97 7.62 0.36 14.45
N VAL A 98 6.86 0.58 15.51
CA VAL A 98 5.82 1.59 15.61
C VAL A 98 6.39 2.83 16.29
N GLN A 99 6.33 3.95 15.58
CA GLN A 99 6.72 5.31 16.01
C GLN A 99 8.19 5.56 16.41
N SER A 100 9.05 4.53 16.42
CA SER A 100 10.40 4.62 16.98
C SER A 100 11.53 4.61 15.94
N SER A 101 11.22 4.30 14.67
CA SER A 101 12.23 4.23 13.61
C SER A 101 12.26 5.55 12.83
N SER A 102 13.39 6.25 12.90
CA SER A 102 13.63 7.42 12.06
C SER A 102 13.43 7.09 10.57
N VAL A 103 12.90 8.01 9.78
CA VAL A 103 12.58 7.79 8.36
C VAL A 103 13.36 8.75 7.48
N LYS A 104 14.00 8.24 6.43
CA LYS A 104 14.59 9.10 5.40
C LYS A 104 13.48 9.78 4.60
N ILE A 105 13.47 11.09 4.57
CA ILE A 105 12.47 11.90 3.90
C ILE A 105 12.70 11.80 2.39
N SER A 106 11.68 11.31 1.70
CA SER A 106 11.63 11.24 0.24
C SER A 106 10.17 11.13 -0.23
N PRO A 107 9.85 11.45 -1.49
CA PRO A 107 8.51 11.27 -2.04
C PRO A 107 8.00 9.81 -1.99
N TRP A 108 8.92 8.86 -1.83
CA TRP A 108 8.65 7.42 -1.80
C TRP A 108 8.65 6.85 -0.37
N ALA A 109 8.81 7.70 0.65
CA ALA A 109 8.85 7.26 2.03
C ALA A 109 7.46 6.76 2.46
N SER A 110 7.35 5.46 2.72
CA SER A 110 6.08 4.85 3.09
C SER A 110 5.46 5.52 4.33
N ARG A 111 4.18 5.87 4.22
CA ARG A 111 3.34 6.47 5.27
C ARG A 111 3.79 7.86 5.72
N LEU A 112 4.63 8.55 4.95
CA LEU A 112 5.00 9.94 5.17
C LEU A 112 4.07 10.84 4.35
N TRP A 113 3.49 11.85 4.98
CA TRP A 113 2.51 12.74 4.37
C TRP A 113 2.92 14.19 4.56
N GLU A 114 2.65 15.00 3.55
CA GLU A 114 2.78 16.45 3.57
C GLU A 114 1.38 17.07 3.47
N LEU A 115 1.04 18.02 4.36
CA LEU A 115 -0.23 18.75 4.28
C LEU A 115 -0.02 20.25 4.51
N LYS A 116 -0.57 21.07 3.61
CA LYS A 116 -0.81 22.50 3.84
C LYS A 116 -2.09 22.71 4.65
N THR A 117 -2.24 23.90 5.21
CA THR A 117 -3.46 24.28 5.92
C THR A 117 -4.68 24.12 5.00
N GLY A 118 -5.69 23.38 5.45
CA GLY A 118 -6.92 23.10 4.70
C GLY A 118 -6.85 21.84 3.83
N GLU A 119 -5.66 21.28 3.59
CA GLU A 119 -5.51 20.03 2.85
C GLU A 119 -5.82 18.81 3.73
N SER A 120 -6.08 17.69 3.06
CA SER A 120 -6.30 16.41 3.71
C SER A 120 -5.72 15.26 2.91
N VAL A 121 -5.37 14.19 3.60
CA VAL A 121 -5.01 12.89 3.02
C VAL A 121 -6.02 11.84 3.48
N SER A 122 -6.44 10.97 2.57
CA SER A 122 -7.36 9.88 2.87
C SER A 122 -6.72 8.52 2.62
N PHE A 123 -7.06 7.55 3.46
CA PHE A 123 -6.54 6.20 3.50
C PHE A 123 -7.69 5.22 3.37
N LEU A 124 -7.68 4.36 2.35
CA LEU A 124 -8.66 3.29 2.23
C LEU A 124 -8.08 1.96 2.71
N THR A 125 -8.45 1.49 3.90
CA THR A 125 -7.90 0.27 4.52
C THR A 125 -9.00 -0.77 4.79
N ASN A 126 -8.61 -2.04 4.89
CA ASN A 126 -9.51 -3.09 5.35
C ASN A 126 -9.46 -3.19 6.87
N LEU A 127 -10.49 -3.77 7.46
CA LEU A 127 -10.40 -4.20 8.84
C LEU A 127 -9.41 -5.38 8.90
N PRO A 128 -8.45 -5.43 9.84
CA PRO A 128 -7.53 -6.57 9.92
C PRO A 128 -8.30 -7.87 10.14
N GLU A 129 -7.81 -8.98 9.57
CA GLU A 129 -8.51 -10.27 9.63
C GLU A 129 -8.83 -10.71 11.08
N HIS A 130 -7.90 -10.48 12.02
CA HIS A 130 -8.11 -10.82 13.43
C HIS A 130 -9.21 -9.98 14.12
N TRP A 131 -9.53 -8.80 13.59
CA TRP A 131 -10.68 -7.98 14.01
C TRP A 131 -11.96 -8.46 13.31
N GLU A 132 -11.90 -8.74 12.00
CA GLU A 132 -13.05 -9.26 11.24
C GLU A 132 -13.61 -10.55 11.85
N ARG A 133 -12.74 -11.47 12.28
CA ARG A 133 -13.14 -12.72 12.95
C ARG A 133 -13.92 -12.51 14.26
N GLN A 134 -13.86 -11.32 14.87
CA GLN A 134 -14.62 -11.00 16.08
C GLN A 134 -16.02 -10.45 15.79
N LEU A 135 -16.27 -10.03 14.54
CA LEU A 135 -17.54 -9.48 14.13
C LEU A 135 -18.57 -10.60 13.98
N ARG A 136 -19.73 -10.42 14.61
CA ARG A 136 -20.87 -11.35 14.53
C ARG A 136 -21.98 -10.76 13.68
N PRO A 137 -22.51 -11.50 12.69
CA PRO A 137 -23.65 -11.03 11.92
C PRO A 137 -24.85 -10.66 12.80
N GLY A 138 -25.56 -9.60 12.41
CA GLY A 138 -26.69 -9.07 13.17
C GLY A 138 -26.33 -8.32 14.45
N THR A 139 -25.04 -8.18 14.78
CA THR A 139 -24.55 -7.35 15.87
C THR A 139 -24.03 -6.02 15.32
N THR A 140 -24.39 -4.91 15.96
CA THR A 140 -23.88 -3.58 15.59
C THR A 140 -22.56 -3.32 16.30
N TYR A 141 -21.54 -2.93 15.53
CA TYR A 141 -20.25 -2.52 16.06
C TYR A 141 -19.96 -1.07 15.68
N GLU A 142 -19.19 -0.37 16.52
CA GLU A 142 -18.70 0.97 16.27
C GLU A 142 -17.17 0.95 16.36
N LEU A 143 -16.50 1.39 15.30
CA LEU A 143 -15.06 1.62 15.30
C LEU A 143 -14.80 3.05 15.75
N LEU A 144 -14.10 3.21 16.86
CA LEU A 144 -13.79 4.50 17.49
C LEU A 144 -12.28 4.76 17.46
N TRP A 145 -11.88 5.98 17.11
CA TRP A 145 -10.55 6.49 17.44
C TRP A 145 -10.56 7.12 18.83
N PRO A 146 -9.86 6.53 19.82
CA PRO A 146 -9.83 7.06 21.19
C PRO A 146 -8.98 8.33 21.31
N GLY A 147 -8.20 8.68 20.29
CA GLY A 147 -7.23 9.75 20.34
C GLY A 147 -5.82 9.19 20.49
N GLY A 148 -4.84 9.88 19.90
CA GLY A 148 -3.45 9.46 19.93
C GLY A 148 -2.51 10.59 19.60
N THR A 149 -1.23 10.25 19.51
CA THR A 149 -0.16 11.22 19.26
C THR A 149 0.75 10.74 18.12
N ILE A 150 1.29 11.67 17.35
CA ILE A 150 2.23 11.40 16.26
C ILE A 150 3.61 11.96 16.66
N GLY A 151 4.58 11.05 16.79
CA GLY A 151 5.94 11.38 17.22
C GLY A 151 6.95 11.61 16.09
N LEU A 152 6.57 11.40 14.84
CA LEU A 152 7.42 11.63 13.67
C LEU A 152 6.78 12.70 12.80
N TRP A 153 7.22 13.95 12.98
CA TRP A 153 6.72 15.09 12.22
C TRP A 153 7.74 16.24 12.15
N GLU A 154 7.58 17.11 11.16
CA GLU A 154 8.41 18.31 10.94
C GLU A 154 7.62 19.40 10.21
N TRP A 155 8.00 20.66 10.39
CA TRP A 155 7.50 21.77 9.58
C TRP A 155 8.29 21.89 8.27
N GLY A 156 7.59 21.97 7.15
CA GLY A 156 8.18 22.11 5.82
C GLY A 156 7.58 21.10 4.84
N THR A 157 8.23 21.00 3.69
CA THR A 157 7.85 20.13 2.57
C THR A 157 8.85 18.99 2.39
N ILE A 158 8.43 17.93 1.70
CA ILE A 158 9.31 16.81 1.30
C ILE A 158 10.48 17.34 0.47
N LYS A 159 10.24 18.37 -0.35
CA LYS A 159 11.26 18.99 -1.19
C LYS A 159 12.34 19.71 -0.37
N GLU A 160 11.95 20.43 0.67
CA GLU A 160 12.88 21.16 1.56
C GLU A 160 13.76 20.20 2.37
N HIS A 161 13.18 19.10 2.83
CA HIS A 161 13.86 18.11 3.66
C HIS A 161 14.36 16.88 2.89
N LEU A 162 14.49 16.97 1.56
CA LEU A 162 14.77 15.82 0.71
C LEU A 162 16.11 15.16 1.09
N GLY A 163 16.06 13.89 1.48
CA GLY A 163 17.22 13.11 1.88
C GLY A 163 17.63 13.24 3.34
N GLU A 164 17.03 14.17 4.09
CA GLU A 164 17.18 14.27 5.54
C GLU A 164 16.48 13.12 6.26
N VAL A 165 16.69 13.00 7.57
CA VAL A 165 16.11 11.94 8.39
C VAL A 165 15.13 12.56 9.37
N LEU A 166 13.85 12.21 9.23
CA LEU A 166 12.80 12.51 10.19
C LEU A 166 12.99 11.65 11.43
N ARG A 167 13.33 12.27 12.55
CA ARG A 167 13.64 11.57 13.81
C ARG A 167 12.51 11.71 14.84
N PRO A 168 12.34 10.73 15.74
CA PRO A 168 11.34 10.79 16.80
C PRO A 168 11.46 12.06 17.65
N CYS A 169 10.33 12.68 17.95
CA CYS A 169 10.26 13.90 18.77
C CYS A 169 10.82 13.70 20.18
N SER A 170 10.73 12.49 20.72
CA SER A 170 11.29 12.10 22.03
C SER A 170 12.81 12.29 22.12
N GLU A 171 13.54 12.15 21.01
CA GLU A 171 15.00 12.35 20.99
C GLU A 171 15.41 13.81 21.17
N PHE A 172 14.53 14.76 20.84
CA PHE A 172 14.83 16.19 20.81
C PHE A 172 13.94 17.01 21.75
N GLY A 173 13.15 16.35 22.60
CA GLY A 173 12.21 17.02 23.51
C GLY A 173 11.13 17.84 22.79
N ARG A 174 10.78 17.47 21.54
CA ARG A 174 9.75 18.15 20.76
C ARG A 174 8.35 17.69 21.15
N ASN A 175 7.38 18.59 21.01
CA ASN A 175 5.98 18.28 21.24
C ASN A 175 5.46 17.29 20.20
N LEU A 176 4.62 16.35 20.63
CA LEU A 176 3.96 15.39 19.76
C LEU A 176 2.72 16.04 19.13
N ILE A 177 2.44 15.76 17.86
CA ILE A 177 1.14 16.17 17.29
C ILE A 177 0.06 15.37 17.98
N VAL A 178 -0.97 16.06 18.44
CA VAL A 178 -2.18 15.41 18.96
C VAL A 178 -3.13 15.15 17.79
N LEU A 179 -3.57 13.89 17.65
CA LEU A 179 -4.67 13.49 16.79
C LEU A 179 -5.90 13.19 17.66
N PRO A 180 -6.83 14.15 17.81
CA PRO A 180 -7.90 14.06 18.82
C PRO A 180 -8.82 12.85 18.62
N GLY A 181 -9.26 12.27 19.74
CA GLY A 181 -10.23 11.19 19.77
C GLY A 181 -11.67 11.66 19.60
N GLY A 182 -12.55 10.71 19.29
CA GLY A 182 -13.97 10.96 19.00
C GLY A 182 -14.45 10.58 17.59
N PRO A 183 -13.62 10.60 16.53
CA PRO A 183 -14.01 10.10 15.22
C PRO A 183 -14.43 8.63 15.29
N ARG A 184 -15.55 8.31 14.64
CA ARG A 184 -16.18 7.00 14.74
C ARG A 184 -17.02 6.65 13.53
N THR A 185 -17.18 5.37 13.27
CA THR A 185 -18.11 4.86 12.27
C THR A 185 -18.77 3.57 12.73
N ILE A 186 -20.01 3.35 12.29
CA ILE A 186 -20.71 2.08 12.49
C ILE A 186 -20.20 1.08 11.46
N LEU A 187 -19.97 -0.15 11.90
CA LEU A 187 -19.72 -1.31 11.05
C LEU A 187 -21.01 -2.11 10.97
N SER A 188 -21.64 -2.12 9.80
CA SER A 188 -22.79 -2.98 9.52
C SER A 188 -22.27 -4.34 9.09
N VAL A 189 -22.43 -5.33 9.97
CA VAL A 189 -22.21 -6.73 9.62
C VAL A 189 -23.53 -7.28 9.10
N ASP A 190 -23.87 -6.91 7.87
CA ASP A 190 -25.00 -7.52 7.19
C ASP A 190 -24.72 -9.02 7.03
N ASN A 191 -25.77 -9.85 7.06
CA ASN A 191 -25.74 -11.27 6.66
C ASN A 191 -25.47 -11.41 5.15
N VAL A 192 -24.51 -10.66 4.62
CA VAL A 192 -23.89 -10.95 3.35
C VAL A 192 -22.90 -12.06 3.70
N PRO A 193 -23.12 -13.33 3.27
CA PRO A 193 -22.03 -14.30 3.32
C PRO A 193 -20.87 -13.59 2.67
N SER A 194 -19.73 -13.52 3.37
CA SER A 194 -18.55 -12.86 2.85
C SER A 194 -18.44 -13.26 1.38
N LEU A 195 -18.66 -12.32 0.48
CA LEU A 195 -18.13 -12.46 -0.85
C LEU A 195 -16.64 -12.14 -0.71
N THR A 196 -15.93 -12.81 0.22
CA THR A 196 -14.76 -13.56 -0.20
C THR A 196 -15.29 -14.52 -1.25
N VAL A 197 -15.48 -14.00 -2.47
CA VAL A 197 -15.05 -14.78 -3.61
C VAL A 197 -13.64 -15.16 -3.21
N PRO A 198 -13.37 -16.44 -2.90
CA PRO A 198 -12.01 -16.85 -2.60
C PRO A 198 -11.18 -16.26 -3.73
N LYS A 199 -10.18 -15.46 -3.43
CA LYS A 199 -9.36 -14.91 -4.50
C LYS A 199 -8.78 -16.13 -5.19
N VAL A 200 -9.27 -16.43 -6.38
CA VAL A 200 -8.75 -17.53 -7.18
C VAL A 200 -7.61 -16.93 -7.97
N SER A 201 -6.50 -17.67 -8.05
CA SER A 201 -5.42 -17.34 -8.98
C SER A 201 -6.01 -16.91 -10.31
N ALA A 202 -5.64 -15.73 -10.80
CA ALA A 202 -6.04 -15.32 -12.13
C ALA A 202 -5.52 -16.35 -13.15
N GLU A 203 -6.29 -16.58 -14.22
CA GLU A 203 -5.81 -17.43 -15.31
C GLU A 203 -4.55 -16.78 -15.93
N PRO A 204 -3.44 -17.52 -16.03
CA PRO A 204 -2.20 -16.97 -16.58
C PRO A 204 -2.39 -16.60 -18.04
N LEU A 205 -1.94 -15.41 -18.44
CA LEU A 205 -1.89 -15.07 -19.86
C LEU A 205 -0.85 -15.93 -20.58
N THR A 206 -1.17 -16.35 -21.78
CA THR A 206 -0.32 -17.18 -22.63
C THR A 206 0.13 -16.41 -23.87
N ASP A 207 1.05 -17.00 -24.63
CA ASP A 207 1.48 -16.44 -25.93
C ASP A 207 0.31 -16.26 -26.91
N ALA A 208 -0.76 -17.05 -26.78
CA ALA A 208 -1.95 -16.95 -27.63
C ALA A 208 -2.76 -15.66 -27.41
N ASN A 209 -2.55 -14.98 -26.27
CA ASN A 209 -3.21 -13.72 -25.95
C ASN A 209 -2.52 -12.51 -26.60
N ARG A 210 -1.40 -12.69 -27.31
CA ARG A 210 -0.68 -11.59 -27.95
C ARG A 210 -1.47 -10.98 -29.11
N VAL A 211 -1.37 -9.66 -29.22
CA VAL A 211 -2.01 -8.89 -30.30
C VAL A 211 -1.02 -8.68 -31.45
N PRO A 212 -1.36 -9.03 -32.70
CA PRO A 212 -0.51 -8.74 -33.86
C PRO A 212 -0.17 -7.24 -33.96
N GLY A 213 1.08 -6.93 -34.27
CA GLY A 213 1.56 -5.55 -34.42
C GLY A 213 2.06 -4.91 -33.12
N ALA A 214 1.89 -5.55 -31.96
CA ALA A 214 2.54 -5.14 -30.72
C ALA A 214 3.93 -5.81 -30.55
N PRO A 215 4.85 -5.20 -29.77
CA PRO A 215 6.11 -5.83 -29.39
C PRO A 215 5.91 -7.17 -28.68
N MET A 216 6.92 -8.03 -28.72
CA MET A 216 6.88 -9.32 -28.04
C MET A 216 7.78 -9.30 -26.81
N LEU A 217 7.17 -9.27 -25.63
CA LEU A 217 7.86 -9.37 -24.35
C LEU A 217 7.61 -10.71 -23.67
N SER A 218 8.57 -11.16 -22.86
CA SER A 218 8.39 -12.26 -21.90
C SER A 218 9.08 -11.95 -20.58
N VAL A 219 8.64 -12.58 -19.50
CA VAL A 219 9.22 -12.39 -18.16
C VAL A 219 9.83 -13.69 -17.67
N GLU A 220 11.04 -13.61 -17.13
CA GLU A 220 11.70 -14.67 -16.39
C GLU A 220 11.88 -14.23 -14.94
N LEU A 221 11.43 -15.04 -13.98
CA LEU A 221 11.61 -14.80 -12.56
C LEU A 221 12.72 -15.67 -11.99
N ARG A 222 13.53 -15.06 -11.11
CA ARG A 222 14.58 -15.70 -10.32
C ARG A 222 14.43 -15.30 -8.86
N CYS A 223 14.71 -16.22 -7.96
CA CYS A 223 14.72 -15.92 -6.54
C CYS A 223 15.84 -16.69 -5.84
N PRO A 224 16.31 -16.22 -4.68
CA PRO A 224 17.15 -17.04 -3.82
C PRO A 224 16.40 -18.35 -3.46
N PRO A 225 17.11 -19.49 -3.35
CA PRO A 225 16.47 -20.79 -3.12
C PRO A 225 15.88 -20.93 -1.70
N THR A 226 16.26 -20.02 -0.80
CA THR A 226 15.89 -20.07 0.62
C THR A 226 15.38 -18.70 1.06
N ILE A 227 14.21 -18.70 1.71
CA ILE A 227 13.67 -17.57 2.45
C ILE A 227 13.75 -17.89 3.95
N TYR A 228 14.07 -16.89 4.77
CA TYR A 228 14.09 -17.04 6.23
C TYR A 228 12.84 -16.42 6.83
N ARG A 229 12.35 -16.96 7.95
CA ARG A 229 11.17 -16.42 8.67
C ARG A 229 11.27 -14.93 9.01
N GLN A 230 12.49 -14.42 9.15
CA GLN A 230 12.77 -13.02 9.40
C GLN A 230 13.81 -12.50 8.42
N GLY A 231 13.68 -11.23 8.03
CA GLY A 231 14.62 -10.55 7.13
C GLY A 231 14.01 -10.21 5.78
N LEU A 232 14.82 -9.62 4.91
CA LEU A 232 14.39 -9.20 3.58
C LEU A 232 14.47 -10.36 2.60
N PHE A 233 13.42 -10.53 1.79
CA PHE A 233 13.44 -11.45 0.66
C PHE A 233 12.87 -10.77 -0.57
N GLN A 234 13.65 -10.80 -1.64
CA GLN A 234 13.29 -10.22 -2.93
C GLN A 234 13.45 -11.26 -4.04
N ILE A 235 12.54 -11.19 -5.00
CA ILE A 235 12.65 -11.86 -6.29
C ILE A 235 13.16 -10.86 -7.31
N THR A 236 13.88 -11.36 -8.31
CA THR A 236 14.36 -10.59 -9.45
C THR A 236 13.63 -11.06 -10.70
N GLY A 237 13.06 -10.13 -11.44
CA GLY A 237 12.44 -10.40 -12.73
C GLY A 237 13.27 -9.82 -13.88
N LYS A 238 13.28 -10.53 -15.00
CA LYS A 238 13.94 -10.11 -16.23
C LYS A 238 12.95 -10.13 -17.38
N VAL A 239 12.71 -8.96 -17.94
CA VAL A 239 11.83 -8.75 -19.09
C VAL A 239 12.67 -8.81 -20.35
N HIS A 240 12.36 -9.72 -21.26
CA HIS A 240 13.09 -9.94 -22.50
C HIS A 240 12.30 -9.38 -23.68
N TYR A 241 12.94 -8.55 -24.51
CA TYR A 241 12.34 -8.08 -25.75
C TYR A 241 12.76 -8.97 -26.93
N HIS A 242 11.81 -9.72 -27.48
CA HIS A 242 12.04 -10.65 -28.58
C HIS A 242 12.09 -9.92 -29.91
N ARG A 243 13.11 -10.23 -30.72
CA ARG A 243 13.26 -9.67 -32.06
C ARG A 243 12.09 -10.14 -32.96
N PRO A 244 11.34 -9.23 -33.59
CA PRO A 244 10.33 -9.60 -34.58
C PRO A 244 10.96 -10.36 -35.75
N ILE A 245 10.22 -11.30 -36.34
CA ILE A 245 10.68 -12.04 -37.54
C ILE A 245 10.73 -11.13 -38.79
N SER A 246 10.06 -9.96 -38.76
CA SER A 246 10.09 -8.97 -39.84
C SER A 246 11.26 -7.97 -39.72
N LEU A 247 11.71 -7.45 -40.86
CA LEU A 247 13.01 -6.78 -41.05
C LEU A 247 13.22 -5.43 -40.33
N GLU A 248 12.20 -4.79 -39.78
CA GLU A 248 12.38 -3.52 -39.04
C GLU A 248 12.32 -3.76 -37.53
N ALA A 249 13.41 -4.28 -36.98
CA ALA A 249 13.56 -4.44 -35.55
C ALA A 249 13.81 -3.05 -34.91
N LYS A 250 12.74 -2.43 -34.38
CA LYS A 250 12.78 -1.11 -33.72
C LYS A 250 12.95 -1.26 -32.22
N ALA A 251 13.60 -0.28 -31.60
CA ALA A 251 13.57 -0.15 -30.16
C ALA A 251 12.12 0.08 -29.67
N ILE A 252 11.86 -0.26 -28.42
CA ILE A 252 10.60 0.02 -27.75
C ILE A 252 10.87 0.84 -26.50
N THR A 253 9.97 1.76 -26.18
CA THR A 253 9.91 2.42 -24.89
C THR A 253 8.55 2.12 -24.26
N PHE A 254 8.53 1.65 -23.01
CA PHE A 254 7.31 1.20 -22.36
C PHE A 254 7.31 1.54 -20.88
N HIS A 255 6.10 1.66 -20.33
CA HIS A 255 5.88 1.91 -18.91
C HIS A 255 6.00 0.61 -18.11
N THR A 256 6.77 0.63 -17.02
CA THR A 256 7.13 -0.57 -16.24
C THR A 256 6.17 -0.86 -15.09
N TRP A 257 5.13 -0.05 -14.89
CA TRP A 257 4.21 -0.18 -13.76
C TRP A 257 3.51 -1.55 -13.70
N ILE A 258 3.29 -2.21 -14.83
CA ILE A 258 2.69 -3.53 -14.85
C ILE A 258 3.44 -4.58 -14.01
N PHE A 259 4.75 -4.40 -13.78
CA PHE A 259 5.58 -5.32 -13.00
C PHE A 259 5.58 -5.02 -11.50
N THR A 260 4.80 -4.03 -11.02
CA THR A 260 4.63 -3.82 -9.57
C THR A 260 3.68 -4.84 -8.96
N ASP A 261 2.66 -5.23 -9.74
CA ASP A 261 1.54 -6.07 -9.30
C ASP A 261 1.34 -7.29 -10.22
N ASN A 262 0.30 -8.08 -9.92
CA ASN A 262 -0.07 -9.30 -10.64
C ASN A 262 0.88 -10.50 -10.50
N PHE A 263 1.37 -10.70 -9.28
CA PHE A 263 2.09 -11.90 -8.89
C PHE A 263 1.25 -12.69 -7.90
N ASP A 264 1.21 -13.99 -8.13
CA ASP A 264 0.59 -14.94 -7.21
C ASP A 264 1.66 -15.75 -6.50
N LEU A 265 1.38 -16.06 -5.23
CA LEU A 265 2.16 -16.96 -4.40
C LEU A 265 1.41 -18.29 -4.28
N TYR A 266 2.14 -19.40 -4.36
CA TYR A 266 1.59 -20.74 -4.17
C TYR A 266 2.44 -21.52 -3.16
N GLN A 267 1.80 -22.39 -2.41
CA GLN A 267 2.50 -23.48 -1.71
C GLN A 267 2.66 -24.65 -2.67
N ARG A 268 3.87 -25.19 -2.77
CA ARG A 268 4.14 -26.41 -3.53
C ARG A 268 3.89 -27.63 -2.66
N LYS A 269 2.97 -28.51 -3.09
CA LYS A 269 2.65 -29.79 -2.45
C LYS A 269 2.96 -30.92 -3.44
N GLY A 270 4.23 -31.32 -3.51
CA GLY A 270 4.68 -32.29 -4.52
C GLY A 270 4.60 -31.68 -5.93
N THR A 271 3.78 -32.26 -6.80
CA THR A 271 3.51 -31.73 -8.15
C THR A 271 2.45 -30.64 -8.17
N ASP A 272 1.66 -30.53 -7.10
CA ASP A 272 0.51 -29.63 -7.06
C ASP A 272 0.89 -28.25 -6.52
N LEU A 273 0.15 -27.25 -6.98
CA LEU A 273 0.25 -25.87 -6.54
C LEU A 273 -1.05 -25.46 -5.85
N GLU A 274 -0.94 -25.06 -4.60
CA GLU A 274 -2.04 -24.49 -3.84
C GLU A 274 -1.86 -22.98 -3.80
N PHE A 275 -2.83 -22.24 -4.35
CA PHE A 275 -2.82 -20.79 -4.31
C PHE A 275 -2.88 -20.31 -2.86
N ILE A 276 -1.97 -19.40 -2.52
CA ILE A 276 -2.00 -18.70 -1.26
C ILE A 276 -2.62 -17.34 -1.54
N ASP A 277 -3.78 -17.10 -0.93
CA ASP A 277 -4.32 -15.76 -0.88
C ASP A 277 -3.41 -14.94 0.03
N THR A 278 -2.43 -14.28 -0.59
CA THR A 278 -1.64 -13.29 0.11
C THR A 278 -2.55 -12.11 0.28
N ASP A 279 -2.85 -11.77 1.54
CA ASP A 279 -3.51 -10.52 1.88
C ASP A 279 -2.91 -9.42 1.01
N ALA A 280 -3.73 -8.83 0.14
CA ALA A 280 -3.35 -7.64 -0.61
C ALA A 280 -2.73 -6.65 0.39
N PRO A 281 -1.68 -5.90 0.01
CA PRO A 281 -0.97 -5.05 0.94
C PRO A 281 -1.99 -4.29 1.80
N ILE A 282 -1.85 -4.51 3.10
CA ILE A 282 -2.64 -3.88 4.16
C ILE A 282 -2.51 -2.33 4.06
N ASP A 283 -1.52 -1.86 3.30
CA ASP A 283 -1.33 -0.47 2.94
C ASP A 283 -2.42 0.00 1.96
N GLY A 284 -3.41 0.69 2.54
CA GLY A 284 -4.47 1.33 1.80
C GLY A 284 -3.98 2.27 0.71
N TYR A 285 -4.73 2.36 -0.38
CA TYR A 285 -4.50 3.36 -1.41
C TYR A 285 -4.75 4.75 -0.82
N ALA A 286 -3.79 5.66 -0.99
CA ALA A 286 -4.01 7.08 -0.71
C ALA A 286 -4.83 7.68 -1.85
N ILE A 287 -5.87 8.45 -1.50
CA ILE A 287 -6.63 9.24 -2.47
C ILE A 287 -5.99 10.63 -2.51
N TYR A 288 -5.48 11.00 -3.68
CA TYR A 288 -4.83 12.28 -3.91
C TYR A 288 -5.76 13.17 -4.73
N ASN A 289 -5.87 14.45 -4.34
CA ASN A 289 -6.66 15.46 -5.06
C ASN A 289 -5.81 16.36 -5.96
N ASP A 290 -4.50 16.11 -6.02
CA ASP A 290 -3.58 16.88 -6.85
C ASP A 290 -3.72 16.49 -8.33
N PRO A 291 -3.45 17.43 -9.26
CA PRO A 291 -3.53 17.17 -10.69
C PRO A 291 -2.43 16.20 -11.14
N ASP A 292 -2.72 15.47 -12.21
CA ASP A 292 -1.78 14.56 -12.85
C ASP A 292 -0.48 15.26 -13.26
N VAL A 293 0.62 14.52 -13.19
CA VAL A 293 1.97 15.05 -13.41
C VAL A 293 2.46 14.62 -14.78
N LEU A 294 2.85 15.62 -15.58
CA LEU A 294 3.53 15.36 -16.85
C LEU A 294 4.96 14.92 -16.60
N VAL A 295 5.31 13.75 -17.13
CA VAL A 295 6.65 13.18 -17.05
C VAL A 295 7.19 12.90 -18.44
N ASN A 296 8.51 13.06 -18.60
CA ASN A 296 9.20 12.66 -19.81
C ASN A 296 9.56 11.17 -19.74
N VAL A 297 9.16 10.41 -20.76
CA VAL A 297 9.29 8.94 -20.77
C VAL A 297 10.74 8.45 -20.85
N THR A 298 11.70 9.31 -21.23
CA THR A 298 13.12 8.92 -21.33
C THR A 298 13.92 9.25 -20.07
N ALA A 299 13.40 10.14 -19.23
CA ALA A 299 14.02 10.61 -17.99
C ALA A 299 13.39 10.00 -16.73
N HIS A 300 12.14 9.52 -16.82
CA HIS A 300 11.43 8.96 -15.67
C HIS A 300 11.80 7.49 -15.43
N LYS A 301 12.01 7.13 -14.16
CA LYS A 301 12.51 5.80 -13.74
C LYS A 301 11.57 4.63 -14.07
N ASP A 302 10.27 4.91 -14.19
CA ASP A 302 9.23 3.91 -14.41
C ASP A 302 8.99 3.64 -15.90
N PHE A 303 9.90 4.11 -16.77
CA PHE A 303 9.92 3.80 -18.18
C PHE A 303 11.23 3.14 -18.55
N ALA A 304 11.15 2.11 -19.40
CA ALA A 304 12.29 1.39 -19.90
C ALA A 304 12.32 1.44 -21.42
N THR A 305 13.54 1.53 -21.98
CA THR A 305 13.79 1.42 -23.41
C THR A 305 14.59 0.16 -23.66
N LEU A 306 14.17 -0.67 -24.62
CA LEU A 306 14.87 -1.89 -25.01
C LEU A 306 15.08 -1.95 -26.52
N GLN A 307 16.28 -2.32 -26.92
CA GLN A 307 16.57 -2.78 -28.29
C GLN A 307 16.11 -4.23 -28.47
N PRO A 308 15.81 -4.65 -29.71
CA PRO A 308 15.49 -6.05 -30.01
C PRO A 308 16.57 -7.01 -29.52
N GLY A 309 16.20 -7.93 -28.63
CA GLY A 309 17.10 -8.89 -27.98
C GLY A 309 17.66 -8.44 -26.64
N GLU A 310 17.41 -7.21 -26.21
CA GLU A 310 17.80 -6.74 -24.88
C GLU A 310 16.81 -7.18 -23.80
N SER A 311 17.25 -7.00 -22.56
CA SER A 311 16.43 -7.27 -21.38
C SER A 311 16.51 -6.14 -20.38
N TRP A 312 15.41 -5.94 -19.65
CA TRP A 312 15.33 -5.03 -18.51
C TRP A 312 15.08 -5.83 -17.23
N GLU A 313 15.66 -5.42 -16.11
CA GLU A 313 15.56 -6.14 -14.83
C GLU A 313 14.81 -5.31 -13.79
N PHE A 314 14.01 -6.00 -12.97
CA PHE A 314 13.31 -5.44 -11.83
C PHE A 314 13.46 -6.33 -10.60
N SER A 315 13.15 -5.80 -9.42
CA SER A 315 13.14 -6.57 -8.18
C SER A 315 11.87 -6.28 -7.39
N ARG A 316 11.32 -7.31 -6.76
CA ARG A 316 10.09 -7.24 -5.95
C ARG A 316 10.31 -7.91 -4.61
N HIS A 317 9.91 -7.25 -3.55
CA HIS A 317 9.95 -7.84 -2.21
C HIS A 317 8.76 -8.79 -2.04
N ILE A 318 9.01 -9.97 -1.47
CA ILE A 318 7.98 -10.88 -0.95
C ILE A 318 7.95 -10.82 0.58
N GLN A 319 9.07 -10.40 1.17
CA GLN A 319 9.19 -10.16 2.61
C GLN A 319 10.01 -8.89 2.85
N GLY A 320 9.42 -7.98 3.62
CA GLY A 320 10.05 -6.78 4.14
C GLY A 320 10.46 -6.94 5.62
N SER A 321 11.05 -5.89 6.19
CA SER A 321 11.44 -5.89 7.61
C SER A 321 10.24 -5.96 8.58
N SER A 322 9.04 -5.61 8.12
CA SER A 322 7.83 -5.48 8.94
C SER A 322 6.61 -6.21 8.37
N TRP A 323 6.76 -6.94 7.26
CA TRP A 323 5.66 -7.60 6.56
C TRP A 323 6.18 -8.81 5.77
N THR A 324 5.33 -9.81 5.55
CA THR A 324 5.63 -10.97 4.73
C THR A 324 4.37 -11.41 3.99
N SER A 325 4.52 -11.83 2.73
CA SER A 325 3.44 -12.50 1.99
C SER A 325 3.36 -14.00 2.30
N ILE A 326 4.32 -14.55 3.05
CA ILE A 326 4.31 -15.97 3.43
C ILE A 326 3.31 -16.18 4.58
N PRO A 327 2.48 -17.23 4.55
CA PRO A 327 1.58 -17.56 5.65
C PRO A 327 2.33 -17.67 6.98
N ARG A 328 1.78 -17.07 8.04
CA ARG A 328 2.46 -17.00 9.34
C ARG A 328 2.63 -18.37 10.01
N ASP A 329 1.73 -19.29 9.73
CA ASP A 329 1.73 -20.68 10.20
C ASP A 329 2.55 -21.61 9.29
N ALA A 330 3.23 -21.07 8.27
CA ALA A 330 4.10 -21.84 7.40
C ALA A 330 5.18 -22.58 8.20
N GLN A 331 5.20 -23.90 8.01
CA GLN A 331 6.21 -24.76 8.60
C GLN A 331 7.54 -24.63 7.84
N VAL A 332 8.62 -24.69 8.59
CA VAL A 332 9.98 -24.74 8.04
C VAL A 332 10.13 -25.99 7.16
N GLY A 333 10.86 -25.85 6.05
CA GLY A 333 11.03 -26.88 5.03
C GLY A 333 9.93 -26.93 3.98
N LYS A 334 8.87 -26.10 4.08
CA LYS A 334 7.87 -25.97 3.01
C LYS A 334 8.43 -25.16 1.85
N THR A 335 8.11 -25.61 0.63
CA THR A 335 8.47 -24.93 -0.61
C THR A 335 7.30 -24.08 -1.09
N PHE A 336 7.61 -22.86 -1.46
CA PHE A 336 6.70 -21.88 -2.03
C PHE A 336 7.18 -21.54 -3.43
N CYS A 337 6.27 -21.03 -4.26
CA CYS A 337 6.64 -20.53 -5.57
C CYS A 337 5.86 -19.29 -5.94
N VAL A 338 6.50 -18.42 -6.71
CA VAL A 338 5.91 -17.19 -7.21
C VAL A 338 5.84 -17.23 -8.73
N ARG A 339 4.74 -16.69 -9.26
CA ARG A 339 4.53 -16.49 -10.70
C ARG A 339 4.05 -15.07 -10.95
N TYR A 340 4.57 -14.43 -11.99
CA TYR A 340 3.93 -13.28 -12.61
C TYR A 340 2.87 -13.80 -13.59
N ASN A 341 1.60 -13.43 -13.41
CA ASN A 341 0.51 -14.00 -14.20
C ASN A 341 0.35 -13.40 -15.60
N GLY A 342 1.21 -12.45 -15.97
CA GLY A 342 1.09 -11.72 -17.23
C GLY A 342 0.24 -10.47 -17.07
N GLY A 343 0.05 -9.73 -18.15
CA GLY A 343 -0.87 -8.58 -18.16
C GLY A 343 -0.73 -7.75 -19.43
N THR A 344 -1.43 -6.61 -19.45
CA THR A 344 -1.32 -5.63 -20.54
C THR A 344 -0.60 -4.38 -20.07
N VAL A 345 0.42 -3.97 -20.83
CA VAL A 345 1.13 -2.71 -20.60
C VAL A 345 0.19 -1.55 -20.95
N ASP A 346 0.08 -0.58 -20.04
CA ASP A 346 -0.80 0.57 -20.16
C ASP A 346 -0.29 1.61 -21.15
N TRP A 347 1.04 1.75 -21.29
CA TRP A 347 1.64 2.64 -22.29
C TRP A 347 2.93 2.08 -22.89
N TRP A 348 3.04 2.15 -24.23
CA TRP A 348 4.26 1.80 -24.96
C TRP A 348 4.29 2.48 -26.33
N ASP A 349 5.50 2.71 -26.86
CA ASP A 349 5.69 3.21 -28.23
C ASP A 349 6.96 2.63 -28.89
N TRP A 350 6.98 2.68 -30.22
CA TRP A 350 8.16 2.35 -31.02
C TRP A 350 9.15 3.51 -31.00
N GLY A 351 10.38 3.23 -30.59
CA GLY A 351 11.44 4.23 -30.55
C GLY A 351 12.36 4.07 -29.36
N GLY A 352 13.58 4.53 -29.55
CA GLY A 352 14.58 4.64 -28.51
C GLY A 352 14.45 5.94 -27.72
N LYS A 353 15.43 6.20 -26.85
CA LYS A 353 15.49 7.45 -26.09
C LYS A 353 15.60 8.70 -26.98
N GLU A 354 16.25 8.58 -28.14
CA GLU A 354 16.38 9.69 -29.09
C GLU A 354 15.04 10.05 -29.73
N ASP A 355 14.30 9.04 -30.18
CA ASP A 355 12.97 9.21 -30.78
C ASP A 355 11.97 9.84 -29.78
N HIS A 356 12.09 9.46 -28.51
CA HIS A 356 11.19 9.89 -27.44
C HIS A 356 11.72 11.04 -26.57
N ALA A 357 12.78 11.73 -26.98
CA ALA A 357 13.42 12.79 -26.18
C ALA A 357 12.44 13.89 -25.73
N ASN A 358 11.42 14.18 -26.54
CA ASN A 358 10.38 15.17 -26.25
C ASN A 358 9.00 14.55 -25.96
N THR A 359 8.92 13.23 -25.78
CA THR A 359 7.66 12.53 -25.48
C THR A 359 7.33 12.65 -24.00
N THR A 360 6.16 13.20 -23.71
CA THR A 360 5.62 13.32 -22.35
C THR A 360 4.29 12.62 -22.22
N VAL A 361 4.04 12.04 -21.05
CA VAL A 361 2.76 11.43 -20.68
C VAL A 361 2.35 11.93 -19.30
N ALA A 362 1.05 11.89 -19.00
CA ALA A 362 0.56 12.17 -17.67
C ALA A 362 0.51 10.89 -16.84
N LEU A 363 1.14 10.93 -15.67
CA LEU A 363 0.96 9.95 -14.60
C LEU A 363 0.05 10.56 -13.51
N PRO A 364 -0.63 9.73 -12.69
CA PRO A 364 -1.34 10.27 -11.53
C PRO A 364 -0.39 11.08 -10.64
N CYS A 365 -0.93 11.99 -9.85
CA CYS A 365 -0.16 12.91 -9.00
C CYS A 365 0.81 12.24 -8.02
N TYR A 366 0.57 10.98 -7.66
CA TYR A 366 1.44 10.15 -6.83
C TYR A 366 2.48 9.34 -7.62
N LEU A 367 2.57 9.58 -8.93
CA LEU A 367 3.53 9.02 -9.90
C LEU A 367 3.56 7.49 -10.03
N SER A 368 2.78 6.78 -9.22
CA SER A 368 2.82 5.32 -9.08
C SER A 368 1.47 4.73 -9.48
N GLY A 369 1.15 4.77 -10.76
CA GLY A 369 -0.08 4.24 -11.32
C GLY A 369 -0.01 4.22 -12.85
N ARG A 370 -1.08 3.79 -13.50
CA ARG A 370 -1.15 3.78 -14.98
C ARG A 370 -1.01 5.18 -15.56
N VAL A 371 -0.51 5.26 -16.79
CA VAL A 371 -0.61 6.47 -17.63
C VAL A 371 -2.08 6.84 -17.79
N VAL A 372 -2.40 8.10 -17.48
CA VAL A 372 -3.75 8.66 -17.55
C VAL A 372 -3.97 9.47 -18.83
N ASP A 373 -2.90 10.01 -19.41
CA ASP A 373 -2.94 10.68 -20.72
C ASP A 373 -1.68 10.35 -21.54
N PRO A 374 -1.82 9.73 -22.73
CA PRO A 374 -3.07 9.23 -23.30
C PRO A 374 -3.57 7.96 -22.59
N ALA A 375 -4.83 7.95 -22.13
CA ALA A 375 -5.43 6.82 -21.42
C ALA A 375 -5.58 5.54 -22.27
N ASP A 376 -5.70 5.70 -23.59
CA ASP A 376 -5.89 4.63 -24.57
C ASP A 376 -4.59 4.23 -25.26
N ASN A 377 -3.44 4.59 -24.69
CA ASN A 377 -2.13 4.42 -25.29
C ASN A 377 -2.04 5.00 -26.72
N GLY A 378 -2.79 6.08 -27.00
CA GLY A 378 -2.86 6.70 -28.32
C GLY A 378 -3.43 5.78 -29.40
N GLY A 379 -4.30 4.85 -29.03
CA GLY A 379 -4.93 3.88 -29.94
C GLY A 379 -4.02 2.73 -30.41
N ARG A 380 -2.82 2.58 -29.83
CA ARG A 380 -1.88 1.49 -30.17
C ARG A 380 -2.40 0.13 -29.73
N PRO A 381 -1.99 -0.97 -30.39
CA PRO A 381 -2.41 -2.31 -29.98
C PRO A 381 -1.91 -2.64 -28.58
N TRP A 382 -2.67 -3.47 -27.88
CA TRP A 382 -2.40 -3.85 -26.50
C TRP A 382 -1.13 -4.71 -26.45
N LEU A 383 -0.13 -4.25 -25.71
CA LEU A 383 1.10 -5.02 -25.48
C LEU A 383 0.85 -6.01 -24.34
N VAL A 384 0.60 -7.26 -24.72
CA VAL A 384 0.35 -8.36 -23.79
C VAL A 384 1.65 -9.06 -23.42
N ILE A 385 1.89 -9.15 -22.12
CA ILE A 385 3.00 -9.89 -21.54
C ILE A 385 2.43 -11.20 -20.97
N PRO A 386 2.87 -12.37 -21.46
CA PRO A 386 2.47 -13.66 -20.91
C PRO A 386 2.98 -13.88 -19.49
N ALA A 387 2.42 -14.88 -18.83
CA ALA A 387 2.88 -15.33 -17.53
C ALA A 387 4.33 -15.82 -17.56
N SER A 388 5.03 -15.64 -16.44
CA SER A 388 6.41 -16.09 -16.28
C SER A 388 6.52 -17.58 -15.97
N ASN A 389 7.76 -18.07 -15.88
CA ASN A 389 8.06 -19.30 -15.16
C ASN A 389 7.65 -19.20 -13.68
N LEU A 390 7.60 -20.37 -13.02
CA LEU A 390 7.52 -20.47 -11.56
C LEU A 390 8.93 -20.33 -10.97
N ALA A 391 9.06 -19.52 -9.93
CA ALA A 391 10.29 -19.36 -9.16
C ALA A 391 10.09 -19.96 -7.76
N ASP A 392 10.81 -21.04 -7.46
CA ASP A 392 10.69 -21.81 -6.22
C ASP A 392 11.68 -21.36 -5.14
N PHE A 393 11.22 -21.33 -3.88
CA PHE A 393 12.06 -21.13 -2.71
C PHE A 393 11.53 -21.88 -1.48
N THR A 394 12.42 -22.21 -0.55
CA THR A 394 12.09 -22.99 0.66
C THR A 394 12.22 -22.16 1.93
N LEU A 395 11.26 -22.28 2.84
CA LEU A 395 11.26 -21.59 4.13
C LEU A 395 12.23 -22.24 5.13
N ALA A 396 13.12 -21.44 5.71
CA ALA A 396 14.06 -21.81 6.76
C ALA A 396 13.90 -20.94 8.03
N ASP A 397 14.34 -21.44 9.18
CA ASP A 397 14.19 -20.72 10.47
C ASP A 397 15.16 -19.56 10.62
N SER A 398 16.44 -19.76 10.30
CA SER A 398 17.49 -18.73 10.43
C SER A 398 18.66 -19.02 9.49
N LYS A 399 19.48 -17.99 9.24
CA LYS A 399 20.57 -18.01 8.26
C LYS A 399 21.81 -18.74 8.75
#